data_AF-A0A958Q9W6-F1
#
_entry.id   AF-A0A958Q9W6-F1
#
_cell.length_a   1.000
_cell.length_b   1.000
_cell.length_c   1.000
_cell.angle_alpha   90.00
_cell.angle_beta   90.00
_cell.angle_gamma   90.00
#
_symmetry.space_group_name_H-M   'P 1'
#
loop_
_entity.id
_entity.type
_entity.pdbx_description
1 polymer ?
#
loop_
_entity_poly.entity_id
_entity_poly.type
_entity_poly.pdbx_seq_one_letter_code
_entity_poly.pdbx_strand_id
1 'polypeptide(L)'
;DAIEYLDNSDTIDAIIYDLNLHPSSTTTQTAREYLGSLMLTVNKALRPGGIWSMQCCADHDLEQRNLLQEVLPHCLTNVCFERVFIPSLCGPWIFASGFNKALLQEENHG
;
A
#
# COMPACT_ATOMS: atom_id res chain seq x y z
N ASP A 1 3.07 2.23 16.92
CA ASP A 1 2.22 1.85 15.76
C ASP A 1 3.12 1.70 14.52
N ALA A 2 2.76 0.90 13.51
CA ALA A 2 3.58 0.76 12.29
C ALA A 2 3.59 2.04 11.45
N ILE A 3 2.47 2.77 11.40
CA ILE A 3 2.35 4.06 10.72
C ILE A 3 3.22 5.11 11.43
N GLU A 4 3.15 5.15 12.76
CA GLU A 4 3.98 6.04 13.58
C GLU A 4 5.48 5.77 13.42
N TYR A 5 5.87 4.50 13.27
CA TYR A 5 7.27 4.15 12.97
C TYR A 5 7.70 4.73 11.61
N LEU A 6 6.88 4.58 10.57
CA LEU A 6 7.18 5.11 9.24
C LEU A 6 7.29 6.65 9.23
N ASP A 7 6.48 7.34 10.04
CA ASP A 7 6.54 8.80 10.14
C ASP A 7 7.87 9.34 10.71
N ASN A 8 8.55 8.52 11.51
CA ASN A 8 9.82 8.83 12.17
C ASN A 8 11.03 8.11 11.55
N SER A 9 10.81 7.33 10.48
CA SER A 9 11.87 6.56 9.84
C SER A 9 12.67 7.39 8.84
N ASP A 10 13.95 7.06 8.70
CA ASP A 10 14.78 7.50 7.58
C ASP A 10 14.31 6.86 6.25
N THR A 11 15.08 7.05 5.18
CA THR A 11 14.74 6.56 3.84
C THR A 11 14.84 5.04 3.75
N ILE A 12 13.72 4.38 3.42
CA ILE A 12 13.60 2.92 3.32
C ILE A 12 13.76 2.47 1.86
N ASP A 13 14.55 1.42 1.61
CA ASP A 13 14.70 0.81 0.29
C ASP A 13 13.48 0.00 -0.15
N ALA A 14 12.88 -0.74 0.78
CA ALA A 14 11.73 -1.59 0.51
C ALA A 14 10.81 -1.72 1.73
N ILE A 15 9.50 -1.71 1.49
CA ILE A 15 8.45 -1.94 2.50
C ILE A 15 7.63 -3.17 2.09
N ILE A 16 7.44 -4.09 3.03
CA ILE A 16 6.54 -5.25 2.90
C ILE A 16 5.38 -5.03 3.88
N TYR A 17 4.18 -4.79 3.34
CA TYR A 17 2.97 -4.59 4.12
C TYR A 17 2.23 -5.92 4.28
N ASP A 18 2.31 -6.50 5.46
CA ASP A 18 1.66 -7.76 5.84
C ASP A 18 0.66 -7.54 6.99
N LEU A 19 -0.18 -6.51 6.85
CA LEU A 19 -1.23 -6.20 7.81
C LEU A 19 -2.60 -6.35 7.16
N ASN A 20 -3.63 -6.54 7.98
CA ASN A 20 -5.01 -6.52 7.51
C ASN A 20 -5.39 -5.12 7.05
N LEU A 21 -6.03 -4.99 5.89
CA LEU A 21 -6.43 -3.71 5.31
C LEU A 21 -7.63 -3.06 6.03
N HIS A 22 -8.32 -3.81 6.88
CA HIS A 22 -9.44 -3.26 7.62
C HIS A 22 -8.93 -2.30 8.70
N PRO A 23 -9.37 -1.03 8.71
CA PRO A 23 -9.14 -0.17 9.86
C PRO A 23 -9.70 -0.87 11.09
N SER A 24 -9.04 -0.76 12.24
CA SER A 24 -9.54 -1.35 13.47
C SER A 24 -11.01 -0.96 13.68
N SER A 25 -11.82 -1.82 14.30
CA SER A 25 -13.27 -1.59 14.51
C SER A 25 -13.62 -0.33 15.32
N THR A 26 -12.61 0.46 15.70
CA THR A 26 -12.68 1.69 16.47
C THR A 26 -12.54 2.96 15.62
N THR A 27 -12.27 2.87 14.31
CA THR A 27 -12.16 4.07 13.44
C THR A 27 -13.47 4.38 12.73
N THR A 28 -13.75 5.67 12.53
CA THR A 28 -14.84 6.15 11.66
C THR A 28 -14.43 6.28 10.19
N GLN A 29 -13.17 5.93 9.86
CA GLN A 29 -12.63 6.08 8.51
C GLN A 29 -13.13 4.97 7.59
N THR A 30 -13.39 5.32 6.33
CA THR A 30 -13.61 4.35 5.27
C THR A 30 -12.31 3.63 4.90
N ALA A 31 -12.40 2.43 4.32
CA ALA A 31 -11.22 1.69 3.85
C ALA A 31 -10.39 2.49 2.83
N ARG A 32 -11.05 3.32 2.01
CA ARG A 32 -10.40 4.21 1.05
C ARG A 32 -9.57 5.30 1.73
N GLU A 33 -10.14 5.98 2.72
CA GLU A 33 -9.44 7.04 3.45
C GLU A 33 -8.25 6.49 4.22
N TYR A 34 -8.42 5.31 4.84
CA TYR A 34 -7.34 4.60 5.52
C TYR A 34 -6.21 4.24 4.55
N LEU A 35 -6.54 3.56 3.45
CA LEU A 35 -5.54 3.17 2.44
C LEU A 35 -4.85 4.40 1.82
N GLY A 36 -5.58 5.45 1.50
CA GLY A 36 -4.99 6.69 0.99
C GLY A 36 -3.98 7.30 1.97
N SER A 37 -4.35 7.39 3.25
CA SER A 37 -3.47 7.92 4.30
C SER A 37 -2.24 7.04 4.52
N LEU A 38 -2.42 5.72 4.54
CA LEU A 38 -1.33 4.74 4.59
C LEU A 38 -0.35 4.94 3.43
N MET A 39 -0.87 5.06 2.20
CA MET A 39 -0.02 5.20 1.02
C MET A 39 0.76 6.53 1.00
N LEU A 40 0.21 7.60 1.57
CA LEU A 40 0.94 8.86 1.75
C LEU A 40 2.12 8.70 2.71
N THR A 41 1.90 8.07 3.88
CA THR A 41 2.96 7.79 4.84
C THR A 41 4.04 6.87 4.25
N VAL A 42 3.62 5.80 3.55
CA VAL A 42 4.53 4.88 2.85
C VAL A 42 5.37 5.61 1.81
N ASN A 43 4.75 6.44 0.96
CA ASN A 43 5.46 7.17 -0.09
C ASN A 43 6.51 8.14 0.48
N LYS A 44 6.22 8.79 1.62
CA LYS A 44 7.15 9.67 2.32
C LYS A 44 8.36 8.92 2.89
N ALA A 45 8.16 7.74 3.48
CA ALA A 45 9.23 6.96 4.12
C ALA A 45 10.08 6.18 3.09
N LEU A 46 9.46 5.75 1.99
CA LEU A 46 10.12 4.97 0.95
C LEU A 46 10.95 5.88 0.05
N ARG A 47 12.20 5.51 -0.24
CA ARG A 47 13.02 6.34 -1.15
C ARG A 47 12.41 6.41 -2.54
N PRO A 48 12.71 7.44 -3.35
CA PRO A 48 12.41 7.45 -4.78
C PRO A 48 12.83 6.15 -5.48
N GLY A 49 11.90 5.49 -6.17
CA GLY A 49 12.13 4.19 -6.80
C GLY A 49 12.32 3.01 -5.85
N GLY A 50 12.13 3.20 -4.53
CA GLY A 50 12.08 2.13 -3.55
C GLY A 50 10.89 1.20 -3.78
N ILE A 51 10.95 -0.02 -3.25
CA ILE A 51 9.98 -1.08 -3.56
C ILE A 51 8.89 -1.12 -2.49
N TRP A 52 7.65 -1.27 -2.91
CA TRP A 52 6.57 -1.60 -2.00
C TRP A 52 5.87 -2.88 -2.46
N SER A 53 5.51 -3.73 -1.51
CA SER A 53 4.77 -4.97 -1.73
C SER A 53 3.75 -5.17 -0.62
N MET A 54 2.57 -5.70 -0.92
CA MET A 54 1.55 -6.03 0.07
C MET A 54 0.82 -7.34 -0.23
N GLN A 55 0.39 -8.02 0.84
CA GLN A 55 -0.74 -8.93 0.75
C GLN A 55 -2.02 -8.09 0.58
N CYS A 56 -2.93 -8.49 -0.30
CA CYS A 56 -4.17 -7.74 -0.56
C CYS A 56 -5.39 -8.40 0.07
N CYS A 57 -5.85 -9.48 -0.55
CA CYS A 57 -7.16 -10.08 -0.30
C CYS A 57 -7.27 -11.43 -1.00
N ALA A 58 -8.30 -12.22 -0.67
CA ALA A 58 -8.66 -13.38 -1.47
C ALA A 58 -9.12 -12.93 -2.89
N ASP A 59 -8.86 -13.76 -3.92
CA ASP A 59 -9.19 -13.43 -5.32
C ASP A 59 -10.68 -13.14 -5.58
N HIS A 60 -11.57 -13.67 -4.72
CA HIS A 60 -13.01 -13.44 -4.81
C HIS A 60 -13.49 -12.14 -4.16
N ASP A 61 -12.63 -11.45 -3.39
CA ASP A 61 -12.93 -10.15 -2.82
C ASP A 61 -12.70 -9.05 -3.86
N LEU A 62 -13.67 -8.93 -4.77
CA LEU A 62 -13.62 -7.96 -5.86
C LEU A 62 -13.69 -6.52 -5.37
N GLU A 63 -14.34 -6.26 -4.23
CA GLU A 63 -14.47 -4.92 -3.66
C GLU A 63 -13.10 -4.39 -3.22
N GLN A 64 -12.39 -5.18 -2.40
CA GLN A 64 -11.08 -4.81 -1.90
C GLN A 64 -10.05 -4.72 -3.04
N ARG A 65 -10.10 -5.65 -4.00
CA ARG A 65 -9.27 -5.61 -5.19
C ARG A 65 -9.49 -4.34 -6.02
N ASN A 66 -10.74 -3.97 -6.29
CA ASN A 66 -11.05 -2.77 -7.08
C ASN A 66 -10.58 -1.50 -6.38
N LEU A 67 -10.74 -1.42 -5.05
CA LEU A 67 -10.23 -0.30 -4.25
C LEU A 67 -8.71 -0.15 -4.38
N LEU A 68 -7.97 -1.25 -4.27
CA LEU A 68 -6.50 -1.25 -4.41
C LEU A 68 -6.06 -0.88 -5.83
N GLN A 69 -6.75 -1.40 -6.85
CA GLN A 69 -6.48 -1.07 -8.25
C GLN A 69 -6.71 0.41 -8.56
N GLU A 70 -7.61 1.06 -7.85
CA GLU A 70 -7.83 2.50 -7.97
C GLU A 70 -6.78 3.31 -7.20
N VAL A 71 -6.51 2.96 -5.94
CA VAL A 71 -5.70 3.81 -5.05
C VAL A 71 -4.19 3.69 -5.30
N LEU A 72 -3.68 2.48 -5.47
CA LEU A 72 -2.22 2.25 -5.55
C LEU A 72 -1.53 2.99 -6.70
N PRO A 73 -2.12 3.07 -7.92
CA PRO A 73 -1.52 3.81 -9.02
C PRO A 73 -1.40 5.31 -8.77
N HIS A 74 -2.05 5.90 -7.77
CA HIS A 74 -1.82 7.31 -7.43
C HIS A 74 -0.45 7.55 -6.79
N CYS A 75 0.04 6.59 -5.98
CA CYS A 75 1.28 6.73 -5.20
C CYS A 75 2.45 5.90 -5.72
N LEU A 76 2.20 4.90 -6.57
CA LEU A 76 3.21 3.96 -7.06
C LEU A 76 3.28 3.93 -8.60
N THR A 77 4.46 3.63 -9.14
CA THR A 77 4.69 3.30 -10.56
C THR A 77 4.81 1.79 -10.74
N ASN A 78 4.53 1.32 -11.96
CA ASN A 78 4.59 -0.08 -12.37
C ASN A 78 3.86 -1.02 -11.40
N VAL A 79 2.65 -0.62 -10.99
CA VAL A 79 1.83 -1.42 -10.09
C VAL A 79 1.50 -2.75 -10.77
N CYS A 80 1.86 -3.84 -10.11
CA CYS A 80 1.58 -5.20 -10.52
C CYS A 80 0.64 -5.84 -9.49
N PHE A 81 -0.30 -6.65 -9.96
CA PHE A 81 -1.13 -7.51 -9.13
C PHE A 81 -0.87 -8.96 -9.52
N GLU A 82 -0.45 -9.77 -8.56
CA GLU A 82 -0.15 -11.18 -8.75
C GLU A 82 -1.15 -12.05 -8.00
N ARG A 83 -1.59 -13.13 -8.65
CA ARG A 83 -2.48 -14.12 -8.09
C ARG A 83 -1.69 -15.36 -7.71
N VAL A 84 -1.60 -15.63 -6.41
CA VAL A 84 -0.82 -16.74 -5.84
C VAL A 84 -1.75 -17.71 -5.12
N PHE A 85 -1.62 -19.02 -5.36
CA PHE A 85 -2.36 -20.01 -4.58
C PHE A 85 -1.70 -20.23 -3.23
N ILE A 86 -2.43 -20.00 -2.14
CA ILE A 86 -1.93 -20.18 -0.76
C ILE A 86 -2.50 -21.50 -0.20
N PRO A 87 -1.67 -22.56 -0.06
CA PRO A 87 -2.17 -23.88 0.30
C PRO A 87 -2.92 -23.93 1.63
N SER A 88 -2.45 -23.20 2.64
CA SER A 88 -3.09 -23.15 3.97
C SER A 88 -4.45 -22.46 3.97
N LEU A 89 -4.74 -21.62 2.98
CA LEU A 89 -6.04 -20.96 2.78
C LEU A 89 -6.90 -21.68 1.74
N CYS A 90 -6.38 -22.76 1.14
CA CYS A 90 -7.04 -23.53 0.08
C CYS A 90 -7.56 -22.67 -1.07
N GLY A 91 -6.87 -21.57 -1.40
CA GLY A 91 -7.40 -20.61 -2.35
C GLY A 91 -6.38 -19.62 -2.92
N PRO A 92 -6.74 -18.97 -4.03
CA PRO A 92 -5.96 -17.87 -4.59
C PRO A 92 -6.04 -16.61 -3.72
N TRP A 93 -4.89 -15.99 -3.53
CA TRP A 93 -4.71 -14.71 -2.86
C TRP A 93 -4.06 -13.71 -3.82
N ILE A 94 -4.43 -12.45 -3.69
CA ILE A 94 -3.87 -11.36 -4.48
C ILE A 94 -2.77 -10.67 -3.68
N PHE A 95 -1.65 -10.42 -4.35
CA PHE A 95 -0.56 -9.57 -3.88
C PHE A 95 -0.42 -8.38 -4.82
N ALA A 96 0.00 -7.24 -4.30
CA ALA A 96 0.33 -6.08 -5.10
C ALA A 96 1.75 -5.62 -4.84
N SER A 97 2.41 -5.10 -5.87
CA SER A 97 3.74 -4.50 -5.76
C SER A 97 3.87 -3.29 -6.66
N GLY A 98 4.78 -2.39 -6.34
CA GLY A 98 5.12 -1.24 -7.19
C GLY A 98 6.36 -0.53 -6.70
N PHE A 99 6.75 0.52 -7.41
CA PHE A 99 7.87 1.37 -7.03
C PHE A 99 7.35 2.72 -6.55
N ASN A 100 8.05 3.32 -5.59
CA ASN A 100 7.67 4.63 -5.10
C ASN A 100 7.71 5.65 -6.24
N LYS A 101 6.57 6.31 -6.51
CA LYS A 101 6.61 7.55 -7.27
C LYS A 101 7.37 8.52 -6.40
N ALA A 102 8.56 8.93 -6.84
CA ALA A 102 9.17 10.12 -6.30
C ALA A 102 8.08 11.20 -6.31
N LEU A 103 7.71 11.74 -5.14
CA LEU A 103 6.99 12.99 -5.14
C LEU A 103 7.89 13.94 -5.91
N LEU A 104 7.43 14.43 -7.06
CA LEU A 104 7.92 15.70 -7.55
C LEU A 104 7.63 16.63 -6.39
N GLN A 105 8.66 16.95 -5.61
CA GLN A 105 8.58 18.09 -4.71
C GLN A 105 8.30 19.24 -5.66
N GLU A 106 7.07 19.75 -5.67
CA GLU A 106 6.85 21.09 -6.15
C GLU A 106 7.70 21.98 -5.25
N GLU A 107 8.91 22.29 -5.73
CA GLU A 107 9.71 23.38 -5.23
C GLU A 107 8.90 24.67 -5.45
N ASN A 108 7.99 24.97 -4.53
CA ASN A 108 7.53 26.32 -4.32
C ASN A 108 8.66 27.08 -3.60
N HIS A 109 9.67 27.45 -4.38
CA HIS A 109 10.51 28.61 -4.09
C HIS A 109 9.86 29.81 -4.79
N GLY A 110 9.09 30.57 -4.03
CA GLY A 110 8.49 31.86 -4.43
C GLY A 110 8.24 32.73 -3.22
#